data_AF-A0AAW2XBG6-F1
#
_entry.id   AF-A0AAW2XBG6-F1
#
_cell.length_a   1.000
_cell.length_b   1.000
_cell.length_c   1.000
_cell.angle_alpha   90.00
_cell.angle_beta   90.00
_cell.angle_gamma   90.00
#
_symmetry.space_group_name_H-M   'P 1'
#
loop_
_entity.id
_entity.type
_entity.pdbx_description
1 polymer ?
#
loop_
_entity_poly.entity_id
_entity_poly.type
_entity_poly.pdbx_seq_one_letter_code
_entity_poly.pdbx_strand_id
1 'polypeptide(L)'
;MLQIKDRLTGEPSYKLDLVSVVGMGGSGKTTLARSIYDDAFIVYRFYTRAWVTISQKYHVCEILLGLLMSMKNLTGKQCEDSSEELAEYLYKSLKGSRYLIVLDDMWDIEVWHEINYCFQMMAMEAESS
;
A
#
# COMPACT_ATOMS: atom_id res chain seq x y z
N MET A 1 -19.14 0.28 8.08
CA MET A 1 -17.87 0.42 8.83
C MET A 1 -17.37 -0.92 9.35
N LEU A 2 -18.19 -1.72 10.05
CA LEU A 2 -17.82 -3.04 10.58
C LEU A 2 -17.28 -4.02 9.51
N GLN A 3 -17.92 -4.13 8.34
CA GLN A 3 -17.54 -5.13 7.33
C GLN A 3 -16.10 -5.02 6.79
N ILE A 4 -15.57 -3.81 6.58
CA ILE A 4 -14.19 -3.65 6.09
C ILE A 4 -13.21 -4.01 7.20
N LYS A 5 -13.47 -3.53 8.42
CA LYS A 5 -12.62 -3.82 9.58
C LYS A 5 -12.57 -5.32 9.83
N ASP A 6 -13.70 -6.01 9.84
CA ASP A 6 -13.79 -7.46 10.04
C ASP A 6 -12.98 -8.22 8.98
N ARG A 7 -13.04 -7.78 7.72
CA ARG A 7 -12.26 -8.37 6.62
C ARG A 7 -10.75 -8.19 6.83
N LEU A 8 -10.32 -6.98 7.21
CA LEU A 8 -8.92 -6.68 7.49
C LEU A 8 -8.41 -7.42 8.74
N THR A 9 -9.29 -7.70 9.70
CA THR A 9 -8.92 -8.31 10.98
C THR A 9 -9.24 -9.80 11.08
N GLY A 10 -9.70 -10.40 9.99
CA GLY A 10 -10.03 -11.81 9.90
C GLY A 10 -8.83 -12.74 10.14
N GLU A 11 -9.05 -14.03 9.90
CA GLU A 11 -8.02 -15.05 10.05
C GLU A 11 -6.77 -14.69 9.23
N PRO A 12 -5.56 -14.85 9.80
CA PRO A 12 -4.32 -14.64 9.08
C PRO A 12 -4.26 -15.48 7.80
N SER A 13 -4.13 -14.83 6.65
CA SER A 13 -3.78 -15.47 5.39
C SER A 13 -2.40 -14.98 4.96
N TYR A 14 -1.61 -15.87 4.34
CA TYR A 14 -0.36 -15.51 3.68
C TYR A 14 -0.58 -14.90 2.29
N LYS A 15 -1.84 -14.86 1.81
CA LYS A 15 -2.21 -14.21 0.56
C LYS A 15 -2.55 -12.75 0.80
N LEU A 16 -2.21 -11.91 -0.17
CA LEU A 16 -2.65 -10.53 -0.22
C LEU A 16 -4.18 -10.45 -0.35
N ASP A 17 -4.83 -9.68 0.52
CA ASP A 17 -6.27 -9.37 0.43
C ASP A 17 -6.47 -7.94 -0.09
N LEU A 18 -7.37 -7.77 -1.07
CA LEU A 18 -7.62 -6.49 -1.76
C LEU A 18 -9.04 -6.00 -1.50
N VAL A 19 -9.18 -4.93 -0.71
CA VAL A 19 -10.47 -4.27 -0.45
C VAL A 19 -10.60 -3.03 -1.32
N SER A 20 -11.63 -2.99 -2.18
CA SER A 20 -11.99 -1.77 -2.93
C SER A 20 -13.14 -1.04 -2.24
N VAL A 21 -13.02 0.29 -2.13
CA VAL A 21 -14.05 1.18 -1.59
C VAL A 21 -14.47 2.15 -2.69
N VAL A 22 -15.66 1.92 -3.26
CA VAL A 22 -16.20 2.69 -4.39
C VAL A 22 -17.44 3.49 -3.99
N GLY A 23 -17.69 4.59 -4.69
CA GLY A 23 -18.83 5.46 -4.43
C GLY A 23 -18.64 6.85 -5.02
N MET A 24 -19.72 7.64 -5.06
CA MET A 24 -19.72 8.98 -5.64
C MET A 24 -18.70 9.93 -4.97
N GLY A 25 -18.31 10.99 -5.68
CA GLY A 25 -17.53 12.09 -5.09
C GLY A 25 -18.24 12.66 -3.86
N GLY A 26 -17.49 12.98 -2.80
CA GLY A 26 -18.05 13.52 -1.57
C GLY A 26 -18.77 12.52 -0.66
N SER A 27 -18.81 11.22 -0.99
CA SER A 27 -19.46 10.20 -0.14
C SER A 27 -18.69 9.82 1.13
N GLY A 28 -17.53 10.43 1.38
CA GLY A 28 -16.72 10.18 2.58
C GLY A 28 -15.84 8.92 2.53
N LYS A 29 -15.51 8.39 1.35
CA LYS A 29 -14.64 7.19 1.19
C LYS A 29 -13.28 7.36 1.86
N THR A 30 -12.59 8.46 1.54
CA THR A 30 -11.30 8.80 2.14
C THR A 30 -11.41 8.97 3.65
N THR A 31 -12.50 9.58 4.14
CA THR A 31 -12.79 9.71 5.58
C THR A 31 -12.97 8.35 6.25
N LEU A 32 -13.70 7.44 5.62
CA LEU A 32 -13.89 6.07 6.11
C LEU A 32 -12.56 5.31 6.14
N ALA A 33 -11.78 5.36 5.07
CA ALA A 33 -10.46 4.73 5.01
C ALA A 33 -9.52 5.28 6.08
N ARG A 34 -9.53 6.61 6.31
CA ARG A 34 -8.72 7.29 7.34
C ARG A 34 -9.12 6.82 8.74
N SER A 35 -10.42 6.79 9.03
CA SER A 35 -10.92 6.30 10.31
C SER A 35 -10.53 4.85 10.60
N ILE A 36 -10.44 3.99 9.58
CA ILE A 36 -9.98 2.60 9.74
C ILE A 36 -8.46 2.56 9.91
N TYR A 37 -7.72 3.31 9.09
CA TYR A 37 -6.26 3.37 9.12
C TYR A 37 -5.71 3.80 10.49
N ASP A 38 -6.38 4.77 11.14
CA ASP A 38 -6.00 5.32 12.44
C ASP A 38 -6.62 4.58 13.64
N ASP A 39 -7.46 3.57 13.40
CA ASP A 39 -8.08 2.77 14.47
C ASP A 39 -7.01 2.04 15.28
N ALA A 40 -7.07 2.15 16.62
CA ALA A 40 -6.05 1.60 17.51
C ALA A 40 -5.82 0.08 17.33
N PHE A 41 -6.88 -0.67 16.99
CA PHE A 41 -6.74 -2.10 16.75
C PHE A 41 -6.06 -2.38 15.39
N ILE A 42 -6.36 -1.58 14.36
CA ILE A 42 -5.66 -1.66 13.07
C ILE A 42 -4.19 -1.29 13.24
N VAL A 43 -3.87 -0.22 13.98
CA VAL A 43 -2.50 0.18 14.31
C VAL A 43 -1.76 -0.95 15.03
N TYR A 44 -2.40 -1.60 16.00
CA TYR A 44 -1.81 -2.73 16.73
C TYR A 44 -1.61 -3.96 15.84
N ARG A 45 -2.56 -4.24 14.94
CA ARG A 45 -2.56 -5.44 14.10
C ARG A 45 -1.55 -5.37 12.97
N PHE A 46 -1.41 -4.19 12.34
CA PHE A 46 -0.57 -3.96 11.17
C PHE A 46 0.64 -3.12 11.56
N TYR A 47 1.78 -3.78 11.78
CA TYR A 47 3.01 -3.11 12.22
C TYR A 47 3.56 -2.15 11.16
N THR A 48 3.41 -2.52 9.88
CA THR A 48 3.78 -1.66 8.77
C THR A 48 2.51 -1.08 8.14
N ARG A 49 2.45 0.23 8.00
CA ARG A 49 1.31 0.91 7.36
C ARG A 49 1.81 1.99 6.43
N ALA A 50 1.17 2.10 5.27
CA ALA A 50 1.47 3.12 4.29
C ALA A 50 0.18 3.66 3.68
N TRP A 51 0.20 4.94 3.37
CA TRP A 51 -0.88 5.64 2.68
C TRP A 51 -0.26 6.53 1.62
N VAL A 52 -0.77 6.43 0.39
CA VAL A 52 -0.46 7.33 -0.72
C VAL A 52 -1.76 7.76 -1.39
N THR A 53 -1.83 9.02 -1.80
CA THR A 53 -2.93 9.55 -2.62
C THR A 53 -2.44 9.64 -4.05
N ILE A 54 -3.21 9.08 -4.99
CA ILE A 54 -2.83 8.95 -6.39
C ILE A 54 -3.49 10.05 -7.19
N SER A 55 -2.70 10.79 -7.95
CA SER A 55 -3.19 11.78 -8.90
C SER A 55 -3.70 11.11 -10.18
N GLN A 56 -4.63 11.76 -10.89
CA GLN A 56 -5.11 11.27 -12.20
C GLN A 56 -3.99 11.05 -13.22
N LYS A 57 -2.97 11.91 -13.19
CA LYS A 57 -1.71 11.69 -13.89
C LYS A 57 -0.72 11.23 -12.84
N TYR A 58 -0.31 9.97 -12.91
CA TYR A 58 0.59 9.38 -11.92
C TYR A 58 1.84 8.84 -12.61
N HIS A 59 2.93 8.77 -11.85
CA HIS A 59 4.11 8.00 -12.19
C HIS A 59 4.34 6.93 -11.12
N VAL A 60 4.63 5.70 -11.53
CA VAL A 60 4.85 4.57 -10.60
C VAL A 60 5.92 4.91 -9.56
N CYS A 61 7.02 5.56 -9.96
CA CYS A 61 8.06 6.00 -9.04
C CYS A 61 7.54 6.93 -7.94
N GLU A 62 6.64 7.88 -8.27
CA GLU A 62 6.06 8.80 -7.30
C GLU A 62 5.19 8.06 -6.27
N ILE A 63 4.46 7.03 -6.72
CA ILE A 63 3.64 6.20 -5.84
C ILE A 63 4.54 5.39 -4.89
N LEU A 64 5.54 4.70 -5.42
CA LEU A 64 6.49 3.89 -4.63
C LEU A 64 7.23 4.76 -3.61
N LEU A 65 7.72 5.92 -4.04
CA LEU A 65 8.38 6.89 -3.19
C LEU A 65 7.43 7.41 -2.11
N GLY A 66 6.18 7.74 -2.46
CA GLY A 66 5.14 8.18 -1.53
C GLY A 66 4.84 7.13 -0.45
N LEU A 67 4.78 5.84 -0.82
CA LEU A 67 4.62 4.74 0.13
C LEU A 67 5.81 4.64 1.09
N LEU A 68 7.04 4.68 0.57
CA LEU A 68 8.26 4.64 1.38
C LEU A 68 8.37 5.85 2.34
N MET A 69 7.99 7.04 1.88
CA MET A 69 7.87 8.24 2.72
C MET A 69 6.85 8.04 3.83
N SER A 70 5.68 7.49 3.50
CA SER A 70 4.60 7.20 4.45
C SER A 70 5.06 6.27 5.59
N MET A 71 5.92 5.30 5.26
CA MET A 71 6.52 4.37 6.21
C MET A 71 7.69 4.95 7.01
N LYS A 72 8.17 6.15 6.68
CA LYS A 72 9.39 6.77 7.23
C LYS A 72 10.65 5.95 6.95
N ASN A 73 10.68 5.22 5.83
CA ASN A 73 11.79 4.34 5.44
C ASN A 73 12.78 5.00 4.47
N LEU A 74 12.71 6.32 4.29
CA LEU A 74 13.65 7.06 3.45
C LEU A 74 14.76 7.72 4.25
N THR A 75 15.95 7.70 3.68
CA THR A 75 17.15 8.38 4.19
C THR A 75 17.53 9.60 3.35
N GLY A 76 16.69 9.96 2.36
CA GLY A 76 16.87 11.13 1.49
C GLY A 76 17.67 10.85 0.21
N LYS A 77 18.21 9.64 0.04
CA LYS A 77 18.95 9.23 -1.16
C LYS A 77 18.06 8.71 -2.28
N GLN A 78 16.84 8.27 -1.96
CA GLN A 78 15.98 7.53 -2.87
C GLN A 78 15.20 8.39 -3.88
N CYS A 79 15.45 9.71 -3.94
CA CYS A 79 14.69 10.61 -4.82
C CYS A 79 15.12 10.49 -6.30
N GLU A 80 16.27 9.89 -6.58
CA GLU A 80 16.84 9.70 -7.92
C GLU A 80 16.76 8.23 -8.40
N ASP A 81 16.24 7.34 -7.54
CA ASP A 81 16.22 5.89 -7.76
C ASP A 81 15.20 5.48 -8.84
N SER A 82 15.47 4.37 -9.53
CA SER A 82 14.54 3.81 -10.51
C SER A 82 13.30 3.19 -9.86
N SER A 83 12.26 2.90 -10.65
CA SER A 83 11.06 2.19 -10.16
C SER A 83 11.40 0.83 -9.56
N GLU A 84 12.37 0.12 -10.13
CA GLU A 84 12.82 -1.19 -9.68
C GLU A 84 13.52 -1.10 -8.33
N GLU A 85 14.42 -0.12 -8.15
CA GLU A 85 15.11 0.11 -6.88
C GLU A 85 14.12 0.51 -5.77
N LEU A 86 13.20 1.43 -6.08
CA LEU A 86 12.14 1.84 -5.15
C LEU A 86 11.23 0.66 -4.78
N ALA A 87 10.88 -0.19 -5.75
CA ALA A 87 10.10 -1.40 -5.52
C ALA A 87 10.85 -2.40 -4.62
N GLU A 88 12.17 -2.53 -4.78
CA GLU A 88 13.00 -3.38 -3.93
C GLU A 88 13.04 -2.88 -2.48
N TYR A 89 13.24 -1.57 -2.27
CA TYR A 89 13.17 -0.96 -0.93
C TYR A 89 11.81 -1.16 -0.29
N LEU A 90 10.74 -1.02 -1.08
CA LEU A 90 9.38 -1.22 -0.62
C LEU A 90 9.15 -2.69 -0.23
N TYR A 91 9.56 -3.64 -1.06
CA TYR A 91 9.47 -5.06 -0.74
C TYR A 91 10.23 -5.41 0.54
N LYS A 92 11.48 -4.97 0.69
CA LYS A 92 12.29 -5.17 1.91
C LYS A 92 11.62 -4.59 3.16
N SER A 93 10.92 -3.46 3.01
CA SER A 93 10.18 -2.81 4.11
C SER A 93 8.92 -3.58 4.54
N LEU A 94 8.32 -4.36 3.64
CA LEU A 94 7.08 -5.11 3.87
C LEU A 94 7.33 -6.58 4.22
N LYS A 95 8.44 -7.16 3.73
CA LYS A 95 8.78 -8.58 3.91
C LYS A 95 8.82 -8.96 5.38
N GLY A 96 8.12 -10.05 5.71
CA GLY A 96 8.07 -10.58 7.08
C GLY A 96 7.22 -9.77 8.06
N SER A 97 6.62 -8.66 7.63
CA SER A 97 5.71 -7.85 8.44
C SER A 97 4.27 -8.02 7.96
N ARG A 98 3.32 -7.88 8.89
CA ARG A 98 1.92 -7.70 8.52
C ARG A 98 1.70 -6.23 8.17
N TYR A 99 1.31 -5.96 6.92
CA TYR A 99 1.20 -4.60 6.41
C TYR A 99 -0.21 -4.23 5.93
N LEU A 100 -0.54 -2.95 6.03
CA LEU A 100 -1.73 -2.34 5.43
C LEU A 100 -1.31 -1.16 4.53
N ILE A 101 -1.65 -1.25 3.25
CA ILE A 101 -1.37 -0.19 2.27
C ILE A 101 -2.71 0.40 1.81
N VAL A 102 -2.82 1.72 1.84
CA VAL A 102 -3.96 2.46 1.32
C VAL A 102 -3.53 3.22 0.07
N LEU A 103 -4.16 2.87 -1.05
CA LEU A 103 -4.07 3.58 -2.33
C LEU A 103 -5.32 4.45 -2.46
N ASP A 104 -5.22 5.73 -2.12
CA ASP A 104 -6.34 6.66 -2.08
C ASP A 104 -6.50 7.41 -3.41
N ASP A 105 -7.75 7.75 -3.75
CA ASP A 105 -8.14 8.44 -4.99
C ASP A 105 -7.65 7.76 -6.29
N MET A 106 -7.74 6.44 -6.38
CA MET A 106 -7.44 5.70 -7.62
C MET A 106 -8.50 5.95 -8.70
N TRP A 107 -8.04 6.36 -9.88
CA TRP A 107 -8.89 6.56 -11.07
C TRP A 107 -8.85 5.39 -12.05
N ASP A 108 -7.79 4.57 -12.00
CA ASP A 108 -7.59 3.44 -12.88
C ASP A 108 -7.12 2.19 -12.11
N ILE A 109 -7.61 1.01 -12.53
CA ILE A 109 -7.17 -0.29 -12.01
C ILE A 109 -5.73 -0.62 -12.44
N GLU A 110 -5.26 -0.01 -13.53
CA GLU A 110 -3.90 -0.17 -14.05
C GLU A 110 -2.84 0.21 -13.02
N VAL A 111 -3.11 1.22 -12.18
CA VAL A 111 -2.25 1.60 -11.05
C VAL A 111 -2.02 0.41 -10.11
N TRP A 112 -3.08 -0.34 -9.79
CA TRP A 112 -2.96 -1.52 -8.94
C TRP A 112 -2.18 -2.64 -9.63
N HIS A 113 -2.39 -2.85 -10.94
CA HIS A 113 -1.65 -3.85 -11.69
C HIS A 113 -0.15 -3.57 -11.72
N GLU A 114 0.26 -2.32 -11.94
CA GLU A 114 1.67 -1.91 -11.93
C GLU A 114 2.31 -2.08 -10.54
N ILE A 115 1.63 -1.65 -9.48
CA ILE A 115 2.11 -1.81 -8.10
C ILE A 115 2.19 -3.30 -7.73
N ASN A 116 1.17 -4.08 -8.07
CA ASN A 116 1.16 -5.52 -7.78
C ASN A 116 2.23 -6.27 -8.58
N TYR A 117 2.50 -5.84 -9.82
CA TYR A 117 3.61 -6.38 -10.61
C TYR A 117 4.95 -6.12 -9.90
N CYS A 118 5.19 -4.91 -9.38
CA CYS A 118 6.37 -4.60 -8.57
C CYS A 118 6.48 -5.53 -7.35
N PHE A 119 5.38 -5.83 -6.65
CA PHE A 119 5.39 -6.75 -5.52
C PHE A 119 5.70 -8.20 -5.92
N GLN A 120 5.17 -8.67 -7.05
CA GLN A 120 5.35 -10.04 -7.52
C GLN A 120 6.73 -10.31 -8.10
N MET A 121 7.27 -9.38 -8.90
CA MET A 121 8.61 -9.49 -9.48
C MET A 121 9.66 -9.68 -8.38
N MET A 122 9.59 -8.88 -7.33
CA MET A 122 10.54 -8.95 -6.21
C MET A 122 10.41 -10.23 -5.39
N ALA A 123 9.21 -10.80 -5.29
CA ALA A 123 9.02 -12.10 -4.63
C ALA A 123 9.69 -13.24 -5.43
N MET A 124 9.61 -13.21 -6.76
CA MET A 124 10.23 -14.22 -7.64
C MET A 124 11.76 -14.14 -7.62
N GLU A 125 12.33 -12.94 -7.61
CA GLU A 125 13.79 -12.73 -7.51
C GLU A 125 14.35 -13.19 -6.16
N ALA A 126 13.63 -12.94 -5.06
CA ALA A 126 14.02 -13.34 -3.72
C ALA A 126 13.94 -14.86 -3.45
N GLU A 127 13.17 -15.61 -4.26
CA GLU A 127 13.08 -17.08 -4.19
C GLU A 127 14.11 -17.78 -5.11
N SER A 128 14.73 -17.03 -6.02
CA SER A 128 15.74 -17.52 -6.97
C SER A 128 17.19 -17.31 -6.49
N SER A 129 17.38 -16.70 -5.31
CA SER A 129 18.67 -16.37 -4.68
C SER A 129 18.85 -17.11 -3.36
#